data_AF-A0A9E1RP52-F1
#
_entry.id   AF-A0A9E1RP52-F1
#
_cell.length_a   1.000
_cell.length_b   1.000
_cell.length_c   1.000
_cell.angle_alpha   90.00
_cell.angle_beta   90.00
_cell.angle_gamma   90.00
#
_symmetry.space_group_name_H-M   'P 1'
#
loop_
_entity.id
_entity.type
_entity.pdbx_description
1 polymer ?
#
loop_
_entity_poly.entity_id
_entity_poly.type
_entity_poly.pdbx_seq_one_letter_code
_entity_poly.pdbx_strand_id
1 'polypeptide(L)'
;MFSLPGASMSLFDLVTAQEVQVEPGRANTIDLVAAAGVSQEALRDRVDTTLPSTFEVISGEGLTEESRNEVADALSFLNTFMLIFAAIALFVASFIIFDTFSIVVAQRSKELGLLRALGASRRQVLGSVLLEAVIVGVIASIVGLLGGLGVAAFLKQVLAAVGISIPTGPVAFSIRTRCMAILVGAGATAIAALGRRCAGCDVNGTACCQTRHPASHRRLSPLCSNAPHIGLPRTSLLKP
;
A
#
# COMPACT_ATOMS: atom_id res chain seq x y z
N MET A 1 -17.07 28.84 16.94
CA MET A 1 -16.48 27.78 17.78
C MET A 1 -15.67 26.87 16.86
N PHE A 2 -14.40 27.19 16.67
CA PHE A 2 -13.47 26.41 15.85
C PHE A 2 -12.56 25.69 16.85
N SER A 3 -12.77 24.39 17.06
CA SER A 3 -11.98 23.60 18.01
C SER A 3 -10.89 22.89 17.25
N LEU A 4 -9.62 23.22 17.53
CA LEU A 4 -8.50 22.32 17.28
C LEU A 4 -8.46 21.28 18.41
N PRO A 5 -7.94 20.07 18.20
CA PRO A 5 -7.88 19.04 19.23
C PRO A 5 -7.14 19.55 20.47
N GLY A 6 -7.81 19.55 21.64
CA GLY A 6 -7.20 19.94 22.92
C GLY A 6 -7.15 21.45 23.23
N ALA A 7 -7.64 22.32 22.35
CA ALA A 7 -7.69 23.76 22.57
C ALA A 7 -9.10 24.32 22.39
N SER A 8 -9.71 24.81 23.48
CA SER A 8 -10.95 25.59 23.43
C SER A 8 -10.60 27.04 23.15
N MET A 9 -10.95 27.54 21.96
CA MET A 9 -10.81 28.96 21.65
C MET A 9 -11.98 29.75 22.25
N SER A 10 -11.67 30.62 23.20
CA SER A 10 -12.58 31.64 23.73
C SER A 10 -12.10 33.02 23.27
N LEU A 11 -13.00 33.80 22.70
CA LEU A 11 -12.73 35.18 22.30
C LEU A 11 -13.22 36.09 23.42
N PHE A 12 -12.35 36.95 23.91
CA PHE A 12 -12.66 37.97 24.92
C PHE A 12 -12.47 39.35 24.33
N ASP A 13 -13.16 40.34 24.88
CA ASP A 13 -12.80 41.74 24.65
C ASP A 13 -11.41 42.03 25.24
N LEU A 14 -10.68 43.01 24.69
CA LEU A 14 -9.31 43.32 25.10
C LEU A 14 -9.20 43.57 26.61
N VAL A 15 -10.17 44.25 27.20
CA VAL A 15 -10.18 44.55 28.64
C VAL A 15 -10.28 43.25 29.45
N THR A 16 -11.20 42.36 29.07
CA THR A 16 -11.39 41.07 29.73
C THR A 16 -10.19 40.12 29.51
N ALA A 17 -9.58 40.16 28.32
CA ALA A 17 -8.38 39.36 28.03
C ALA A 17 -7.18 39.79 28.90
N GLN A 18 -7.02 41.10 29.12
CA GLN A 18 -5.98 41.65 29.99
C GLN A 18 -6.21 41.35 31.47
N GLU A 19 -7.43 41.15 31.94
CA GLU A 19 -7.68 40.75 33.33
C GLU A 19 -7.44 39.25 33.58
N VAL A 20 -7.73 38.41 32.57
CA VAL A 20 -7.71 36.95 32.70
C VAL A 20 -6.33 36.36 32.36
N GLN A 21 -5.54 37.01 31.50
CA GLN A 21 -4.39 36.37 30.85
C GLN A 21 -3.06 37.15 30.97
N VAL A 22 -3.09 38.45 31.24
CA VAL A 22 -1.90 39.33 31.30
C VAL A 22 -2.03 40.31 32.49
N GLU A 23 -1.04 41.15 32.77
CA GLU A 23 -1.21 42.29 33.69
C GLU A 23 -1.94 43.43 32.97
N PRO A 24 -2.78 44.24 33.67
CA PRO A 24 -3.47 45.38 33.08
C PRO A 24 -2.48 46.31 32.35
N GLY A 25 -2.76 46.62 31.09
CA GLY A 25 -1.90 47.49 30.26
C GLY A 25 -0.77 46.77 29.50
N ARG A 26 -0.70 45.44 29.52
CA ARG A 26 0.26 44.65 28.71
C ARG A 26 -0.45 43.83 27.63
N ALA A 27 0.19 43.71 26.48
CA ALA A 27 -0.26 42.87 25.36
C ALA A 27 0.88 41.95 24.92
N ASN A 28 0.56 40.70 24.59
CA ASN A 28 1.55 39.71 24.13
C ASN A 28 1.78 39.79 22.62
N THR A 29 0.76 40.20 21.86
CA THR A 29 0.80 40.32 20.40
C THR A 29 0.05 41.58 19.98
N ILE A 30 0.59 42.31 19.02
CA ILE A 30 -0.06 43.48 18.41
C ILE A 30 -0.12 43.24 16.91
N ASP A 31 -1.32 43.03 16.40
CA ASP A 31 -1.53 42.85 14.97
C ASP A 31 -1.56 44.22 14.27
N LEU A 32 -0.68 44.38 13.29
CA LEU A 32 -0.56 45.60 12.49
C LEU A 32 -1.08 45.32 11.08
N VAL A 33 -2.08 46.10 10.64
CA VAL A 33 -2.64 45.98 9.30
C VAL A 33 -2.05 47.08 8.41
N ALA A 34 -1.43 46.67 7.29
CA ALA A 34 -0.91 47.60 6.30
C ALA A 34 -2.05 48.41 5.66
N ALA A 35 -1.86 49.72 5.53
CA ALA A 35 -2.74 50.55 4.73
C ALA A 35 -2.67 50.17 3.25
N ALA A 36 -3.74 50.42 2.49
CA ALA A 36 -3.80 50.09 1.07
C ALA A 36 -2.60 50.68 0.29
N GLY A 37 -1.84 49.81 -0.40
CA GLY A 37 -0.68 50.20 -1.20
C GLY A 37 0.69 50.05 -0.51
N VAL A 38 0.76 49.59 0.74
CA VAL A 38 2.02 49.29 1.45
C VAL A 38 2.23 47.77 1.49
N SER A 39 3.40 47.27 1.07
CA SER A 39 3.75 45.85 1.20
C SER A 39 4.02 45.47 2.65
N GLN A 40 3.74 44.22 3.04
CA GLN A 40 3.99 43.74 4.40
C GLN A 40 5.47 43.81 4.77
N GLU A 41 6.36 43.54 3.82
CA GLU A 41 7.82 43.63 3.99
C GLU A 41 8.25 45.07 4.31
N ALA A 42 7.78 46.06 3.54
CA ALA A 42 8.10 47.46 3.78
C ALA A 42 7.52 47.97 5.12
N LEU A 43 6.37 47.43 5.54
CA LEU A 43 5.81 47.73 6.85
C LEU A 43 6.65 47.11 7.98
N ARG A 44 7.08 45.85 7.82
CA ARG A 44 7.95 45.14 8.77
C ARG A 44 9.25 45.92 9.00
N ASP A 45 9.98 46.26 7.93
CA ASP A 45 11.28 46.92 8.01
C ASP A 45 11.18 48.29 8.71
N ARG A 46 10.12 49.05 8.42
CA ARG A 46 9.84 50.33 9.08
C ARG A 46 9.58 50.18 10.58
N VAL A 47 8.82 49.16 10.95
CA VAL A 47 8.43 48.90 12.35
C VAL A 47 9.63 48.36 13.13
N ASP A 48 10.44 47.50 12.52
CA ASP A 48 11.68 46.95 13.10
C ASP A 48 12.71 48.04 13.39
N THR A 49 12.83 49.03 12.50
CA THR A 49 13.75 50.18 12.70
C THR A 49 13.31 51.10 13.85
N THR A 50 12.02 51.09 14.20
CA THR A 50 11.45 52.01 15.20
C THR A 50 11.34 51.38 16.60
N LEU A 51 11.36 50.05 16.68
CA LEU A 51 11.21 49.30 17.92
C LEU A 51 12.57 48.94 18.54
N PRO A 52 12.68 48.91 19.88
CA PRO A 52 13.86 48.39 20.54
C PRO A 52 14.01 46.88 20.29
N SER A 53 15.25 46.39 20.27
CA SER A 53 15.62 44.98 19.96
C SER A 53 15.05 43.91 20.91
N THR A 54 14.21 44.29 21.87
CA THR A 54 13.48 43.40 22.78
C THR A 54 12.21 42.83 22.13
N PHE A 55 11.74 43.43 21.04
CA PHE A 55 10.54 42.98 20.31
C PHE A 55 10.93 42.40 18.97
N GLU A 56 10.31 41.27 18.63
CA GLU A 56 10.48 40.62 17.34
C GLU A 56 9.34 40.99 16.40
N VAL A 57 9.66 41.61 15.26
CA VAL A 57 8.68 41.98 14.25
C VAL A 57 8.66 40.91 13.17
N ILE A 58 7.61 40.10 13.16
CA ILE A 58 7.40 39.05 12.17
C ILE A 58 6.29 39.51 11.22
N SER A 59 6.53 39.43 9.90
CA SER A 59 5.47 39.70 8.93
C SER A 59 4.40 38.61 9.00
N GLY A 60 3.14 38.95 8.66
CA GLY A 60 2.07 37.97 8.57
C GLY A 60 2.39 36.85 7.57
N GLU A 61 3.08 37.19 6.47
CA GLU A 61 3.63 36.21 5.52
C GLU A 61 4.73 35.33 6.14
N GLY A 62 5.65 35.90 6.93
CA GLY A 62 6.71 35.15 7.62
C GLY A 62 6.18 34.19 8.69
N LEU A 63 5.22 34.61 9.52
CA LEU A 63 4.52 33.73 10.48
C LEU A 63 3.74 32.62 9.78
N THR A 64 3.10 32.95 8.65
CA THR A 64 2.34 31.99 7.86
C THR A 64 3.27 31.02 7.15
N GLU A 65 4.42 31.45 6.64
CA GLU A 65 5.40 30.60 5.97
C GLU A 65 6.17 29.73 6.96
N GLU A 66 6.64 30.24 8.09
CA GLU A 66 7.34 29.45 9.10
C GLU A 66 6.41 28.40 9.73
N SER A 67 5.21 28.81 10.16
CA SER A 67 4.20 27.86 10.68
C SER A 67 3.75 26.87 9.61
N ARG A 68 3.66 27.28 8.33
CA ARG A 68 3.36 26.36 7.23
C ARG A 68 4.52 25.42 6.94
N ASN A 69 5.76 25.86 7.05
CA ASN A 69 6.94 25.05 6.77
C ASN A 69 7.09 23.97 7.84
N GLU A 70 6.93 24.28 9.12
CA GLU A 70 6.94 23.27 10.19
C GLU A 70 5.83 22.23 10.02
N VAL A 71 4.60 22.67 9.72
CA VAL A 71 3.48 21.78 9.43
C VAL A 71 3.72 20.98 8.15
N ALA A 72 4.26 21.61 7.10
CA ALA A 72 4.55 20.97 5.83
C ALA A 72 5.66 19.92 5.97
N ASP A 73 6.70 20.17 6.75
CA ASP A 73 7.78 19.22 7.03
C ASP A 73 7.27 18.03 7.84
N ALA A 74 6.46 18.27 8.88
CA ALA A 74 5.81 17.20 9.63
C ALA A 74 4.89 16.34 8.74
N LEU A 75 4.09 16.97 7.87
CA LEU A 75 3.23 16.28 6.91
C LEU A 75 4.03 15.58 5.80
N SER A 76 5.16 16.15 5.39
CA SER A 76 6.06 15.59 4.37
C SER A 76 6.73 14.31 4.86
N PHE A 77 7.18 14.29 6.11
CA PHE A 77 7.67 13.08 6.76
C PHE A 77 6.59 11.99 6.79
N LEU A 78 5.38 12.32 7.23
CA LEU A 78 4.26 11.36 7.25
C LEU A 78 3.91 10.86 5.85
N ASN A 79 3.90 11.75 4.85
CA ASN A 79 3.64 11.39 3.45
C ASN A 79 4.68 10.41 2.92
N THR A 80 5.97 10.71 3.14
CA THR A 80 7.09 9.86 2.73
C THR A 80 7.01 8.49 3.40
N PHE A 81 6.73 8.47 4.70
CA PHE A 81 6.56 7.22 5.46
C PHE A 81 5.39 6.37 4.90
N MET A 82 4.24 6.99 4.61
CA MET A 82 3.10 6.31 4.00
C MET A 82 3.41 5.80 2.58
N LEU A 83 4.18 6.54 1.79
CA LEU A 83 4.62 6.10 0.45
C LEU A 83 5.52 4.87 0.52
N ILE A 84 6.46 4.82 1.47
CA ILE A 84 7.31 3.64 1.69
C ILE A 84 6.45 2.44 2.11
N PHE A 85 5.52 2.64 3.04
CA PHE A 85 4.57 1.61 3.46
C PHE A 85 3.72 1.10 2.29
N ALA A 86 3.21 2.00 1.45
CA ALA A 86 2.46 1.65 0.25
C ALA A 86 3.30 0.85 -0.75
N ALA A 87 4.58 1.20 -0.94
CA ALA A 87 5.50 0.47 -1.79
C ALA A 87 5.76 -0.96 -1.28
N ILE A 88 5.97 -1.12 0.03
CA ILE A 88 6.13 -2.43 0.67
C ILE A 88 4.86 -3.26 0.53
N ALA A 89 3.69 -2.67 0.81
CA ALA A 89 2.41 -3.34 0.67
C ALA A 89 2.17 -3.80 -0.77
N LEU A 90 2.49 -2.97 -1.75
CA LEU A 90 2.40 -3.31 -3.17
C LEU A 90 3.36 -4.45 -3.55
N PHE A 91 4.58 -4.43 -3.02
CA PHE A 91 5.56 -5.48 -3.24
C PHE A 91 5.06 -6.82 -2.69
N VAL A 92 4.60 -6.86 -1.44
CA VAL A 92 4.02 -8.07 -0.83
C VAL A 92 2.78 -8.54 -1.59
N ALA A 93 1.89 -7.63 -1.97
CA ALA A 93 0.71 -7.96 -2.78
C ALA A 93 1.10 -8.57 -4.14
N SER A 94 2.17 -8.08 -4.78
CA SER A 94 2.69 -8.66 -6.02
C SER A 94 3.15 -10.10 -5.83
N PHE A 95 3.75 -10.46 -4.69
CA PHE A 95 4.11 -11.86 -4.39
C PHE A 95 2.89 -12.75 -4.20
N ILE A 96 1.87 -12.26 -3.49
CA ILE A 96 0.61 -13.00 -3.29
C ILE A 96 -0.08 -13.27 -4.64
N ILE A 97 -0.13 -12.23 -5.48
CA ILE A 97 -0.67 -12.32 -6.84
C ILE A 97 0.14 -13.33 -7.66
N PHE A 98 1.48 -13.25 -7.60
CA PHE A 98 2.37 -14.17 -8.30
C PHE A 98 2.12 -15.64 -7.89
N ASP A 99 2.00 -15.91 -6.59
CA ASP A 99 1.76 -17.26 -6.07
C ASP A 99 0.37 -17.80 -6.48
N THR A 100 -0.67 -16.97 -6.37
CA THR A 100 -2.03 -17.35 -6.78
C THR A 100 -2.08 -17.65 -8.28
N PHE A 101 -1.49 -16.78 -9.10
CA PHE A 101 -1.38 -17.03 -10.52
C PHE A 101 -0.64 -18.33 -10.76
N SER A 102 0.50 -18.57 -10.09
CA SER A 102 1.31 -19.81 -10.13
C SER A 102 0.45 -21.06 -10.14
N ILE A 103 -0.47 -21.16 -9.17
CA ILE A 103 -1.42 -22.25 -9.05
C ILE A 103 -2.41 -22.29 -10.23
N VAL A 104 -3.03 -21.16 -10.58
CA VAL A 104 -4.08 -21.08 -11.62
C VAL A 104 -3.58 -21.51 -13.02
N VAL A 105 -2.42 -21.04 -13.48
CA VAL A 105 -1.92 -21.48 -14.80
C VAL A 105 -1.31 -22.88 -14.73
N ALA A 106 -0.82 -23.37 -13.58
CA ALA A 106 -0.44 -24.79 -13.48
C ALA A 106 -1.64 -25.72 -13.73
N GLN A 107 -2.85 -25.31 -13.33
CA GLN A 107 -4.09 -26.03 -13.63
C GLN A 107 -4.45 -25.92 -15.12
N ARG A 108 -4.52 -24.69 -15.66
CA ARG A 108 -4.89 -24.49 -17.07
C ARG A 108 -3.86 -25.02 -18.07
N SER A 109 -2.57 -25.06 -17.73
CA SER A 109 -1.54 -25.57 -18.63
C SER A 109 -1.68 -27.07 -18.92
N LYS A 110 -2.32 -27.84 -18.03
CA LYS A 110 -2.67 -29.25 -18.30
C LYS A 110 -3.75 -29.39 -19.38
N GLU A 111 -4.78 -28.55 -19.32
CA GLU A 111 -5.86 -28.48 -20.32
C GLU A 111 -5.35 -27.95 -21.66
N LEU A 112 -4.52 -26.91 -21.60
CA LEU A 112 -3.88 -26.31 -22.77
C LEU A 112 -2.86 -27.26 -23.41
N GLY A 113 -2.22 -28.14 -22.64
CA GLY A 113 -1.35 -29.21 -23.13
C GLY A 113 -2.09 -30.25 -23.96
N LEU A 114 -3.33 -30.56 -23.59
CA LEU A 114 -4.23 -31.42 -24.37
C LEU A 114 -4.67 -30.75 -25.68
N LEU A 115 -5.04 -29.46 -25.62
CA LEU A 115 -5.34 -28.66 -26.82
C LEU A 115 -4.12 -28.47 -27.73
N ARG A 116 -2.91 -28.46 -27.15
CA ARG A 116 -1.66 -28.38 -27.91
C ARG A 116 -1.36 -29.67 -28.67
N ALA A 117 -1.71 -30.82 -28.10
CA ALA A 117 -1.64 -32.10 -28.81
C ALA A 117 -2.58 -32.14 -30.03
N LEU A 118 -3.62 -31.28 -30.03
CA LEU A 118 -4.55 -31.05 -31.13
C LEU A 118 -4.14 -29.88 -32.06
N GLY A 119 -2.96 -29.26 -31.85
CA GLY A 119 -2.39 -28.26 -32.77
C GLY A 119 -2.52 -26.79 -32.36
N ALA A 120 -3.00 -26.48 -31.15
CA ALA A 120 -3.17 -25.08 -30.72
C ALA A 120 -1.84 -24.29 -30.57
N SER A 121 -1.82 -23.04 -31.05
CA SER A 121 -0.62 -22.20 -31.06
C SER A 121 -0.24 -21.63 -29.68
N ARG A 122 1.06 -21.40 -29.41
CA ARG A 122 1.57 -20.82 -28.15
C ARG A 122 1.02 -19.39 -27.93
N ARG A 123 0.84 -18.62 -29.00
CA ARG A 123 0.43 -17.22 -28.95
C ARG A 123 -1.04 -17.03 -28.54
N GLN A 124 -1.95 -17.91 -28.98
CA GLN A 124 -3.36 -17.86 -28.56
C GLN A 124 -3.54 -18.06 -27.06
N VAL A 125 -2.77 -18.99 -26.50
CA VAL A 125 -2.81 -19.31 -25.07
C VAL A 125 -2.26 -18.15 -24.24
N LEU A 126 -1.17 -17.54 -24.68
CA LEU A 126 -0.59 -16.36 -24.01
C LEU A 126 -1.52 -15.15 -24.10
N GLY A 127 -2.16 -14.93 -25.25
CA GLY A 127 -3.11 -13.84 -25.44
C GLY A 127 -4.32 -13.95 -24.51
N SER A 128 -4.89 -15.14 -24.34
CA SER A 128 -6.06 -15.33 -23.46
C SER A 128 -5.73 -15.09 -21.99
N VAL A 129 -4.59 -15.58 -21.50
CA VAL A 129 -4.15 -15.37 -20.10
C VAL A 129 -3.83 -13.91 -19.84
N LEU A 130 -3.19 -13.21 -20.79
CA LEU A 130 -2.88 -11.79 -20.63
C LEU A 130 -4.17 -10.94 -20.59
N LEU A 131 -5.13 -11.24 -21.46
CA LEU A 131 -6.43 -10.56 -21.48
C LEU A 131 -7.19 -10.76 -20.17
N GLU A 132 -7.22 -12.00 -19.67
CA GLU A 132 -7.86 -12.31 -18.38
C GLU A 132 -7.17 -11.57 -17.22
N ALA A 133 -5.83 -11.54 -17.20
CA ALA A 133 -5.06 -10.81 -16.20
C ALA A 133 -5.33 -9.29 -16.23
N VAL A 134 -5.46 -8.69 -17.43
CA VAL A 134 -5.80 -7.27 -17.59
C VAL A 134 -7.19 -6.97 -17.05
N ILE A 135 -8.19 -7.80 -17.40
CA ILE A 135 -9.57 -7.61 -16.93
C ILE A 135 -9.63 -7.70 -15.40
N VAL A 136 -8.98 -8.71 -14.82
CA VAL A 136 -8.90 -8.87 -13.36
C VAL A 136 -8.18 -7.68 -12.72
N GLY A 137 -7.07 -7.22 -13.30
CA GLY A 137 -6.32 -6.06 -12.80
C GLY A 137 -7.13 -4.76 -12.81
N VAL A 138 -7.94 -4.54 -13.84
CA VAL A 138 -8.84 -3.37 -13.93
C VAL A 138 -9.92 -3.43 -12.85
N ILE A 139 -10.60 -4.59 -12.72
CA ILE A 139 -11.64 -4.77 -11.70
C ILE A 139 -11.05 -4.60 -10.29
N ALA A 140 -9.91 -5.23 -10.02
CA ALA A 140 -9.21 -5.11 -8.74
C ALA A 140 -8.82 -3.66 -8.43
N SER A 141 -8.36 -2.90 -9.43
CA SER A 141 -8.00 -1.48 -9.26
C SER A 141 -9.21 -0.61 -8.93
N ILE A 142 -10.36 -0.86 -9.57
CA ILE A 142 -11.61 -0.14 -9.28
C ILE A 142 -12.08 -0.46 -7.86
N VAL A 143 -12.12 -1.75 -7.49
CA VAL A 143 -12.54 -2.20 -6.16
C VAL A 143 -11.59 -1.67 -5.08
N GLY A 144 -10.28 -1.74 -5.30
CA GLY A 144 -9.27 -1.21 -4.39
C GLY A 144 -9.39 0.31 -4.19
N LEU A 145 -9.65 1.07 -5.26
CA LEU A 145 -9.85 2.52 -5.18
C LEU A 145 -11.12 2.85 -4.38
N LEU A 146 -12.23 2.19 -4.67
CA LEU A 146 -13.49 2.38 -3.95
C LEU A 146 -13.39 1.95 -2.49
N GLY A 147 -12.72 0.83 -2.21
CA GLY A 147 -12.45 0.36 -0.86
C GLY A 147 -11.57 1.33 -0.08
N GLY A 148 -10.49 1.83 -0.68
CA GLY A 148 -9.61 2.84 -0.08
C GLY A 148 -10.34 4.15 0.22
N LEU A 149 -11.21 4.60 -0.69
CA LEU A 149 -12.11 5.74 -0.47
C LEU A 149 -13.06 5.50 0.71
N GLY A 150 -13.65 4.30 0.77
CA GLY A 150 -14.55 3.90 1.87
C GLY A 150 -13.84 3.89 3.22
N VAL A 151 -12.63 3.32 3.30
CA VAL A 151 -11.80 3.31 4.52
C VAL A 151 -11.41 4.74 4.93
N ALA A 152 -11.04 5.59 3.98
CA ALA A 152 -10.71 6.99 4.26
C ALA A 152 -11.92 7.77 4.81
N ALA A 153 -13.11 7.55 4.23
CA ALA A 153 -14.35 8.16 4.71
C ALA A 153 -14.74 7.64 6.11
N PHE A 154 -14.58 6.34 6.35
CA PHE A 154 -14.83 5.71 7.64
C PHE A 154 -13.90 6.26 8.72
N LEU A 155 -12.59 6.34 8.44
CA LEU A 155 -11.61 6.86 9.38
C LEU A 155 -11.88 8.33 9.76
N LYS A 156 -12.31 9.15 8.80
CA LYS A 156 -12.74 10.53 9.07
C LYS A 156 -13.92 10.58 10.04
N GLN A 157 -14.91 9.71 9.88
CA GLN A 157 -16.07 9.66 10.79
C GLN A 157 -15.66 9.22 12.20
N VAL A 158 -14.81 8.19 12.32
CA VAL A 158 -14.28 7.73 13.61
C VAL A 158 -13.51 8.86 14.29
N LEU A 159 -12.67 9.58 13.54
CA LEU A 159 -11.87 10.66 14.08
C LEU A 159 -12.72 11.86 14.52
N ALA A 160 -13.77 12.18 13.76
CA ALA A 160 -14.76 13.19 14.15
C ALA A 160 -15.51 12.80 15.42
N ALA A 161 -15.81 11.50 15.62
CA ALA A 161 -16.46 11.00 16.83
C ALA A 161 -15.58 11.14 18.08
N VAL A 162 -14.25 11.18 17.93
CA VAL A 162 -13.28 11.38 19.02
C VAL A 162 -12.97 12.89 19.23
N GLY A 163 -13.69 13.78 18.54
CA GLY A 163 -13.54 15.23 18.71
C GLY A 163 -12.40 15.84 17.89
N ILE A 164 -11.84 15.09 16.93
CA ILE A 164 -10.82 15.60 16.01
C ILE A 164 -11.50 15.94 14.68
N SER A 165 -11.77 17.23 14.48
CA SER A 165 -12.31 17.77 13.23
C SER A 165 -11.18 18.08 12.25
N ILE A 166 -10.88 17.14 11.35
CA ILE A 166 -10.00 17.44 10.21
C ILE A 166 -10.76 18.35 9.24
N PRO A 167 -10.26 19.56 8.91
CA PRO A 167 -10.85 20.41 7.90
C PRO A 167 -11.11 19.60 6.63
N THR A 168 -12.34 19.65 6.11
CA THR A 168 -12.70 19.03 4.83
C THR A 168 -12.10 19.83 3.68
N GLY A 169 -10.77 19.94 3.65
CA GLY A 169 -10.05 20.33 2.46
C GLY A 169 -10.40 19.34 1.35
N PRO A 170 -10.42 19.78 0.08
CA PRO A 170 -10.64 18.88 -1.04
C PRO A 170 -9.62 17.76 -0.91
N VAL A 171 -10.14 16.56 -0.65
CA VAL A 171 -9.35 15.34 -0.65
C VAL A 171 -8.48 15.39 -1.91
N ALA A 172 -7.17 15.27 -1.76
CA ALA A 172 -6.20 15.40 -2.84
C ALA A 172 -6.27 14.22 -3.83
N PHE A 173 -7.48 13.83 -4.24
CA PHE A 173 -7.78 13.00 -5.40
C PHE A 173 -7.63 13.83 -6.67
N SER A 174 -6.44 14.41 -6.85
CA SER A 174 -6.01 14.82 -8.17
C SER A 174 -6.20 13.65 -9.11
N ILE A 175 -6.73 13.91 -10.31
CA ILE A 175 -6.91 12.88 -11.35
C ILE A 175 -5.62 12.09 -11.58
N ARG A 176 -4.47 12.76 -11.39
CA ARG A 176 -3.13 12.19 -11.44
C ARG A 176 -2.93 11.02 -10.47
N THR A 177 -3.37 11.14 -9.21
CA THR A 177 -3.24 10.09 -8.19
C THR A 177 -4.09 8.87 -8.54
N ARG A 178 -5.31 9.09 -9.07
CA ARG A 178 -6.19 8.01 -9.53
C ARG A 178 -5.58 7.26 -10.72
N CYS A 179 -5.08 7.99 -11.73
CA CYS A 179 -4.42 7.38 -12.88
C CYS A 179 -3.16 6.61 -12.47
N MET A 180 -2.34 7.15 -11.57
CA MET A 180 -1.14 6.46 -11.07
C MET A 180 -1.48 5.21 -10.27
N ALA A 181 -2.51 5.23 -9.42
CA ALA A 181 -2.95 4.04 -8.68
C ALA A 181 -3.39 2.90 -9.62
N ILE A 182 -4.16 3.23 -10.67
CA ILE A 182 -4.59 2.24 -11.67
C ILE A 182 -3.39 1.73 -12.47
N LEU A 183 -2.48 2.62 -12.91
CA LEU A 183 -1.28 2.23 -13.65
C LEU A 183 -0.36 1.32 -12.83
N VAL A 184 -0.15 1.64 -11.56
CA VAL A 184 0.71 0.86 -10.66
C VAL A 184 0.05 -0.49 -10.34
N GLY A 185 -1.25 -0.53 -10.07
CA GLY A 185 -1.97 -1.79 -9.83
C GLY A 185 -2.01 -2.72 -11.04
N ALA A 186 -2.35 -2.17 -12.22
CA ALA A 186 -2.32 -2.91 -13.48
C ALA A 186 -0.90 -3.34 -13.86
N GLY A 187 0.08 -2.45 -13.68
CA GLY A 187 1.49 -2.70 -13.94
C GLY A 187 2.05 -3.82 -13.06
N ALA A 188 1.80 -3.78 -11.74
CA ALA A 188 2.24 -4.82 -10.81
C ALA A 188 1.63 -6.19 -11.17
N THR A 189 0.33 -6.22 -11.51
CA THR A 189 -0.36 -7.45 -11.92
C THR A 189 0.21 -8.00 -13.24
N ALA A 190 0.46 -7.11 -14.21
CA ALA A 190 1.08 -7.48 -15.48
C ALA A 190 2.50 -8.01 -15.29
N ILE A 191 3.32 -7.36 -14.46
CA ILE A 191 4.69 -7.78 -14.14
C ILE A 191 4.68 -9.15 -13.46
N ALA A 192 3.80 -9.38 -12.49
CA ALA A 192 3.65 -10.68 -11.83
C ALA A 192 3.25 -11.79 -12.84
N ALA A 193 2.31 -11.48 -13.75
CA ALA A 193 1.91 -12.41 -14.81
C ALA A 193 3.05 -12.69 -15.82
N LEU A 194 3.83 -11.66 -16.18
CA LEU A 194 4.98 -11.74 -17.07
C LEU A 194 6.15 -12.49 -16.44
N GLY A 195 6.43 -12.31 -15.15
CA GLY A 195 7.51 -13.00 -14.43
C GLY A 195 7.40 -14.53 -14.52
N ARG A 196 6.19 -15.07 -14.63
CA ARG A 196 6.00 -16.50 -14.90
C ARG A 196 6.38 -16.96 -16.29
N ARG A 197 6.39 -16.08 -17.31
CA ARG A 197 6.96 -16.44 -18.62
C ARG A 197 8.43 -16.82 -18.47
N CYS A 198 9.16 -16.12 -17.61
CA CYS A 198 10.58 -16.38 -17.37
C CYS A 198 10.79 -17.57 -16.43
N ALA A 199 10.07 -17.65 -15.32
CA ALA A 199 10.19 -18.79 -14.39
C ALA A 199 9.77 -20.13 -15.02
N GLY A 200 8.76 -20.13 -15.90
CA GLY A 200 8.37 -21.32 -16.69
C GLY A 200 9.35 -21.68 -17.82
N CYS A 201 10.30 -20.80 -18.15
CA CYS A 201 11.37 -21.06 -19.11
C CYS A 201 12.72 -21.42 -18.44
N ASP A 202 12.93 -21.03 -17.18
CA ASP A 202 14.23 -21.15 -16.50
C ASP A 202 14.32 -22.30 -15.49
N VAL A 203 13.19 -22.91 -15.08
CA VAL A 203 13.22 -24.20 -14.38
C VAL A 203 13.42 -25.31 -15.43
N ASN A 204 14.68 -25.46 -15.85
CA ASN A 204 15.30 -26.60 -16.47
C ASN A 204 14.35 -27.48 -17.32
N GLY A 205 14.47 -27.38 -18.65
CA GLY A 205 13.76 -28.18 -19.66
C GLY A 205 13.97 -29.72 -19.59
N THR A 206 14.41 -30.24 -18.46
CA THR A 206 14.56 -31.66 -18.13
C THR A 206 13.52 -32.16 -17.12
N ALA A 207 12.87 -31.28 -16.33
CA ALA A 207 11.89 -31.71 -15.32
C ALA A 207 10.53 -32.16 -15.91
N CYS A 208 10.23 -31.78 -17.16
CA CYS A 208 9.00 -32.22 -17.85
C CYS A 208 9.05 -33.71 -18.28
N CYS A 209 10.19 -34.39 -18.16
CA CYS A 209 10.33 -35.81 -18.49
C CYS A 209 10.20 -36.75 -17.27
N GLN A 210 10.08 -36.24 -16.04
CA GLN A 210 10.19 -37.10 -14.84
C GLN A 210 8.87 -37.38 -14.11
N THR A 211 7.75 -36.82 -14.56
CA THR A 211 6.42 -37.11 -13.98
C THR A 211 5.43 -37.76 -14.96
N ARG A 212 5.94 -38.55 -15.92
CA ARG A 212 5.12 -39.57 -16.64
C ARG A 212 5.56 -41.00 -16.29
N HIS A 213 4.88 -41.56 -15.28
CA HIS A 213 4.51 -42.96 -15.05
C HIS A 213 5.58 -44.07 -14.91
N PRO A 214 5.31 -45.06 -14.04
CA PRO A 214 4.65 -46.26 -14.57
C PRO A 214 3.43 -46.67 -13.74
N ALA A 215 2.26 -46.65 -14.39
CA ALA A 215 1.21 -47.60 -14.10
C ALA A 215 1.19 -48.58 -15.27
N SER A 216 1.55 -49.85 -15.03
CA SER A 216 0.84 -51.00 -15.59
C SER A 216 1.51 -52.33 -15.19
N HIS A 217 0.75 -53.08 -14.39
CA HIS A 217 0.52 -54.52 -14.52
C HIS A 217 1.69 -55.45 -14.87
N ARG A 218 2.19 -56.17 -13.84
CA ARG A 218 2.48 -57.60 -14.01
C ARG A 218 1.52 -58.43 -13.15
N ARG A 219 0.88 -59.35 -13.86
CA ARG A 219 -0.28 -60.17 -13.53
C ARG A 219 -0.08 -61.02 -12.27
N LEU A 220 -1.21 -61.35 -11.64
CA LEU A 220 -1.33 -62.49 -10.73
C LEU A 220 -0.77 -63.78 -11.37
N SER A 221 -0.21 -64.60 -10.48
CA SER A 221 0.21 -66.01 -10.56
C SER A 221 -0.64 -66.89 -11.51
N PRO A 222 -0.03 -67.91 -12.18
CA PRO A 222 0.17 -69.21 -11.53
C PRO A 222 1.39 -69.98 -12.07
N LEU A 223 2.40 -70.25 -11.24
CA LEU A 223 3.40 -71.29 -11.52
C LEU A 223 3.89 -71.84 -10.17
N CYS A 224 3.14 -72.79 -9.63
CA CYS A 224 3.76 -73.92 -8.96
C CYS A 224 4.66 -74.62 -9.98
N SER A 225 5.97 -74.61 -9.77
CA SER A 225 6.83 -75.76 -10.08
C SER A 225 8.20 -75.54 -9.45
N ASN A 226 8.60 -76.49 -8.60
CA ASN A 226 9.90 -76.65 -7.94
C ASN A 226 10.23 -75.85 -6.66
N ALA A 227 9.89 -76.48 -5.53
CA ALA A 227 10.68 -76.44 -4.30
C ALA A 227 12.09 -77.05 -4.51
N PRO A 228 13.04 -76.86 -3.57
CA PRO A 228 13.21 -77.93 -2.59
C PRO A 228 13.39 -77.45 -1.15
N HIS A 229 13.03 -78.37 -0.25
CA HIS A 229 13.19 -78.33 1.20
C HIS A 229 14.60 -77.95 1.66
N ILE A 230 14.70 -76.92 2.50
CA ILE A 230 15.83 -76.76 3.42
C ILE A 230 15.23 -76.56 4.82
N GLY A 231 15.24 -77.65 5.59
CA GLY A 231 14.92 -77.61 7.01
C GLY A 231 16.09 -77.07 7.80
N LEU A 232 15.83 -76.10 8.69
CA LEU A 232 16.73 -75.76 9.79
C LEU A 232 15.94 -75.44 11.07
N PRO A 233 16.54 -75.70 12.25
CA PRO A 233 15.85 -76.27 13.39
C PRO A 233 15.26 -75.23 14.36
N ARG A 234 14.18 -75.63 15.04
CA ARG A 234 13.68 -75.00 16.26
C ARG A 234 14.70 -75.20 17.39
N THR A 235 15.32 -74.13 17.87
CA THR A 235 15.98 -74.11 19.18
C THR A 235 15.22 -73.19 20.13
N SER A 236 14.49 -73.84 21.02
CA SER A 236 14.02 -73.37 22.33
C SER A 236 15.19 -73.07 23.26
N LEU A 237 15.19 -71.91 23.94
CA LEU A 237 15.91 -71.64 25.20
C LEU A 237 15.39 -70.29 25.74
N LEU A 238 14.39 -70.26 26.63
CA LEU A 238 14.51 -70.26 28.11
C LEU A 238 15.65 -69.35 28.61
N LYS A 239 15.35 -68.14 29.10
CA LYS A 239 15.03 -67.77 30.51
C LYS A 239 16.31 -67.20 31.19
N PRO A 240 16.29 -66.34 32.23
CA PRO A 240 15.21 -65.74 33.03
C PRO A 240 14.93 -64.25 32.81
#